data_AF-A0A3B8UDR5-F1
#
_entry.id   AF-A0A3B8UDR5-F1
#
_cell.length_a   1.000
_cell.length_b   1.000
_cell.length_c   1.000
_cell.angle_alpha   90.00
_cell.angle_beta   90.00
_cell.angle_gamma   90.00
#
_symmetry.space_group_name_H-M   'P 1'
#
loop_
_entity.id
_entity.type
_entity.pdbx_description
1 polymer ?
#
loop_
_entity_poly.entity_id
_entity_poly.type
_entity_poly.pdbx_seq_one_letter_code
_entity_poly.pdbx_strand_id
1 'polypeptide(L)' 'MTQQFVDAFYAENGPCCAGCDFWRWINTRIGECIRMPPNQSHDAAAGLGIEGCSLPRSTSNLTARDHLCGEFRDQPA' A
#
# COMPACT_ATOMS: atom_id res chain seq x y z
N MET A 1 13.06 23.66 11.55
CA MET A 1 13.69 22.56 12.32
C MET A 1 12.73 21.41 12.58
N THR A 2 11.44 21.66 12.85
CA THR A 2 10.42 20.63 13.12
C THR A 2 10.14 19.67 11.95
N GLN A 3 10.08 20.18 10.71
CA GLN A 3 9.71 19.35 9.54
C GLN A 3 10.71 18.21 9.30
N GLN A 4 12.02 18.47 9.36
CA GLN A 4 13.07 17.47 9.13
C GLN A 4 13.01 16.30 10.12
N PHE A 5 12.66 16.55 11.39
CA PHE A 5 12.48 15.49 12.38
C PHE A 5 11.22 14.65 12.11
N VAL A 6 10.14 15.29 11.67
CA VAL A 6 8.89 14.60 11.31
C VAL A 6 9.12 13.73 10.06
N ASP A 7 9.81 14.27 9.06
CA ASP A 7 10.13 13.55 7.83
C ASP A 7 11.03 12.35 8.12
N ALA A 8 12.07 12.50 8.94
CA ALA A 8 12.96 11.40 9.34
C ALA A 8 12.23 10.32 10.16
N PHE A 9 11.38 10.73 11.11
CA PHE A 9 10.57 9.81 11.89
C PHE A 9 9.61 9.01 11.01
N TYR A 10 8.97 9.68 10.05
CA TYR A 10 8.05 9.06 9.10
C TYR A 10 8.79 8.16 8.10
N ALA A 11 9.97 8.53 7.62
CA ALA A 11 10.85 7.70 6.79
C ALA A 11 11.23 6.37 7.46
N GLU A 12 11.49 6.41 8.77
CA GLU A 12 11.93 5.24 9.55
C GLU A 12 10.77 4.36 10.04
N ASN A 13 9.63 4.96 10.40
CA ASN A 13 8.52 4.27 11.07
C ASN A 13 7.24 4.23 10.23
N GLY A 14 7.27 4.78 9.03
CA GLY A 14 6.12 4.93 8.14
C GLY A 14 5.62 3.60 7.58
N PRO A 15 4.30 3.45 7.38
CA PRO A 15 3.73 2.25 6.80
C PRO A 15 3.92 2.17 5.28
N CYS A 16 4.43 1.06 4.74
CA CYS A 16 4.78 0.95 3.30
C CYS A 16 3.61 0.78 2.33
N CYS A 17 2.50 0.24 2.82
CA CYS A 17 1.39 -0.14 1.96
C CYS A 17 0.20 0.73 2.26
N ALA A 18 -0.38 0.72 3.45
CA ALA A 18 -1.42 1.68 3.76
C ALA A 18 -0.84 2.95 4.38
N GLY A 19 -0.76 4.02 3.59
CA GLY A 19 -0.39 5.34 4.08
C GLY A 19 1.05 5.78 3.83
N CYS A 20 1.75 5.21 2.85
CA CYS A 20 2.92 5.84 2.21
C CYS A 20 2.49 6.66 0.99
N ASP A 21 3.43 7.44 0.42
CA ASP A 21 3.21 8.22 -0.80
C ASP A 21 2.89 7.37 -2.05
N PHE A 22 3.28 6.09 -2.03
CA PHE A 22 3.02 5.14 -3.13
C PHE A 22 1.71 4.39 -2.97
N TRP A 23 0.85 4.78 -2.02
CA TRP A 23 -0.47 4.17 -1.86
C TRP A 23 -1.56 5.06 -2.43
N ARG A 24 -2.20 4.56 -3.50
CA ARG A 24 -3.32 5.25 -4.14
C ARG A 24 -4.63 4.77 -3.55
N TRP A 25 -5.42 5.72 -3.05
CA TRP A 25 -6.74 5.45 -2.50
C TRP A 25 -7.74 5.08 -3.61
N ILE A 26 -8.46 3.97 -3.45
CA ILE A 26 -9.55 3.56 -4.36
C ILE A 26 -10.89 3.85 -3.68
N ASN A 27 -11.04 3.45 -2.42
CA ASN A 27 -12.20 3.74 -1.58
C ASN A 27 -11.81 3.79 -0.09
N THR A 28 -12.79 3.98 0.79
CA THR A 28 -12.57 4.17 2.23
C THR A 28 -11.85 3.03 2.94
N ARG A 29 -11.87 1.82 2.39
CA ARG A 29 -11.31 0.60 2.99
C ARG A 29 -10.16 0.00 2.20
N ILE A 30 -10.03 0.33 0.91
CA ILE A 30 -9.13 -0.32 -0.04
C ILE A 30 -8.35 0.74 -0.83
N GLY A 31 -7.08 0.46 -1.07
CA GLY A 31 -6.27 1.17 -2.04
C GLY A 31 -5.29 0.20 -2.71
N GLU A 32 -4.33 0.75 -3.44
CA GLU A 32 -3.31 -0.02 -4.13
C GLU A 32 -1.92 0.55 -3.94
N CYS A 33 -0.93 -0.32 -3.82
CA CYS A 33 0.47 0.08 -3.85
C CYS A 33 0.94 0.16 -5.31
N ILE A 34 1.32 1.37 -5.77
CA ILE A 34 1.81 1.59 -7.14
C ILE A 34 3.32 1.36 -7.30
N ARG A 35 4.05 1.19 -6.19
CA ARG A 35 5.50 0.90 -6.19
C ARG A 35 5.79 -0.57 -6.47
N MET A 36 4.94 -1.46 -5.94
CA MET A 36 5.11 -2.90 -6.13
C MET A 36 4.58 -3.31 -7.51
N PRO A 37 5.27 -4.22 -8.22
CA PRO A 37 4.80 -4.71 -9.52
C PRO A 37 3.48 -5.46 -9.36
N PRO A 38 2.55 -5.38 -10.34
CA PRO A 38 1.28 -6.09 -10.33
C PRO A 38 1.45 -7.56 -9.88
N ASN A 39 0.62 -8.02 -8.93
CA ASN A 39 0.71 -9.40 -8.46
C ASN A 39 0.14 -10.34 -9.53
N GLN A 40 1.00 -10.91 -10.37
CA GLN A 40 0.55 -11.78 -11.46
C GLN A 40 0.04 -13.15 -11.00
N SER A 41 0.24 -13.51 -9.72
CA SER A 41 0.05 -14.87 -9.20
C SER A 41 -1.09 -15.03 -8.19
N HIS A 42 -1.71 -13.95 -7.70
CA HIS A 42 -2.78 -14.04 -6.70
C HIS A 42 -3.84 -12.99 -6.96
N ASP A 43 -5.11 -13.37 -6.80
CA ASP A 43 -6.19 -12.39 -6.79
C ASP A 43 -6.05 -11.50 -5.54
N ALA A 44 -5.57 -10.28 -5.76
CA ALA A 44 -5.43 -9.29 -4.69
C ALA A 44 -6.77 -9.01 -4.00
N ALA A 45 -7.89 -9.10 -4.74
CA ALA A 45 -9.23 -8.85 -4.19
C ALA A 45 -9.70 -10.00 -3.29
N ALA A 46 -9.44 -11.26 -3.67
CA ALA A 46 -9.73 -12.42 -2.81
C ALA A 46 -8.94 -12.36 -1.50
N GLY A 47 -7.68 -11.90 -1.53
CA GLY A 47 -6.88 -11.67 -0.31
C GLY A 47 -7.50 -10.64 0.65
N LEU A 48 -8.42 -9.80 0.17
CA LEU A 48 -9.15 -8.80 0.95
C LEU A 48 -10.57 -9.26 1.32
N GLY A 49 -10.92 -10.52 1.07
CA GLY A 49 -12.26 -11.05 1.31
C GLY A 49 -13.34 -10.49 0.37
N ILE A 50 -12.94 -9.97 -0.79
CA ILE A 50 -13.88 -9.47 -1.81
C ILE A 50 -14.33 -10.64 -2.66
N GLU A 51 -15.55 -11.13 -2.41
CA GLU A 51 -16.10 -12.30 -3.09
C GLU A 51 -16.75 -11.97 -4.45
N GLY A 52 -17.07 -10.69 -4.69
CA GLY A 52 -17.74 -10.24 -5.90
C GLY A 52 -17.18 -8.93 -6.41
N CYS A 53 -16.75 -8.90 -7.68
CA CYS A 53 -16.36 -7.69 -8.39
C CYS A 53 -17.07 -7.68 -9.75
N SER A 54 -17.85 -6.63 -10.03
CA SER A 54 -18.47 -6.42 -11.34
C SER A 54 -17.49 -5.90 -12.39
N LEU A 55 -16.33 -5.41 -11.95
CA LEU A 55 -15.23 -4.95 -12.78
C LEU A 55 -14.18 -6.06 -12.93
N PRO A 56 -13.36 -6.04 -14.01
CA PRO A 56 -12.25 -6.97 -14.16
C PRO A 56 -11.39 -6.99 -12.90
N ARG A 57 -10.96 -8.19 -12.45
CA ARG A 57 -10.09 -8.29 -11.27
C ARG A 57 -8.81 -7.50 -11.54
N SER A 58 -8.50 -6.60 -10.61
CA SER A 58 -7.27 -5.82 -10.70
C SER A 58 -6.07 -6.74 -10.59
N THR A 59 -5.07 -6.52 -11.43
CA THR A 59 -3.73 -7.09 -11.26
C THR A 59 -2.86 -6.21 -10.36
N SER A 60 -3.35 -5.05 -9.93
CA SER A 60 -2.64 -4.18 -9.01
C SER A 60 -2.59 -4.77 -7.61
N ASN A 61 -1.58 -4.38 -6.83
CA ASN A 61 -1.40 -4.79 -5.45
C ASN A 61 -2.42 -4.10 -4.54
N LEU A 62 -3.65 -4.63 -4.55
CA LEU A 62 -4.71 -4.16 -3.66
C LEU A 62 -4.38 -4.52 -2.22
N THR A 63 -4.53 -3.55 -1.33
CA THR A 63 -4.29 -3.71 0.10
C THR A 63 -5.40 -3.03 0.89
N ALA A 64 -5.72 -3.59 2.06
CA ALA A 64 -6.61 -2.95 3.02
C ALA A 64 -5.95 -1.69 3.58
N ARG A 65 -6.77 -0.72 4.04
CA ARG A 65 -6.28 0.55 4.63
C ARG A 65 -5.47 0.38 5.92
N ASP A 66 -5.49 -0.78 6.54
CA ASP A 66 -4.70 -1.15 7.72
C ASP A 66 -3.53 -2.08 7.38
N HIS A 67 -3.32 -2.41 6.10
CA HIS A 67 -2.29 -3.35 5.68
C HIS A 67 -0.89 -2.71 5.68
N LEU A 68 0.03 -3.36 6.38
CA LEU A 68 1.44 -3.00 6.46
C LEU A 68 2.29 -4.11 5.83
N CYS A 69 2.85 -3.87 4.65
CA CYS A 69 3.70 -4.86 3.97
C CYS A 69 5.16 -4.84 4.45
N GLY A 70 5.57 -3.88 5.30
CA GLY A 70 6.91 -3.84 5.89
C GLY A 70 8.05 -3.44 4.93
N GLU A 71 7.78 -3.30 3.63
CA GLU A 71 8.73 -2.87 2.60
C GLU A 71 9.15 -1.39 2.70
N PHE A 72 8.67 -0.65 3.71
CA PHE A 72 8.98 0.78 3.83
C PHE A 72 10.36 0.88 4.43
N ARG A 73 11.33 1.15 3.57
CA ARG A 73 12.67 1.52 3.96
C ARG A 73 13.09 2.68 3.10
N ASP A 74 13.11 3.86 3.73
CA ASP A 74 13.60 5.11 3.17
C ASP A 74 15.05 5.41 3.64
N GLN A 75 15.80 4.39 4.07
CA GLN A 75 17.23 4.57 4.34
C GLN A 75 18.01 4.64 3.01
N PRO A 76 18.78 5.72 2.73
CA PRO A 76 20.00 5.53 1.97
C PRO A 76 20.88 4.59 2.77
N ALA A 77 21.44 3.57 2.12
CA ALA A 77 22.37 2.63 2.74
C ALA A 77 23.53 3.35 3.48
#